data_AF-A0A831TJK7-F1
#
_entry.id   AF-A0A831TJK7-F1
#
_cell.length_a   1.000
_cell.length_b   1.000
_cell.length_c   1.000
_cell.angle_alpha   90.00
_cell.angle_beta   90.00
_cell.angle_gamma   90.00
#
_symmetry.space_group_name_H-M   'P 1'
#
loop_
_entity.id
_entity.type
_entity.pdbx_description
1 polymer ?
#
loop_
_entity_poly.entity_id
_entity_poly.type
_entity_poly.pdbx_seq_one_letter_code
_entity_poly.pdbx_strand_id
1 'polypeptide(L)'
;MAQGPLSPAVLRALQTLNTPTVANAIETFNLRPRNQGFMDASVRCMLPGLGVMVGYAVTAKIRAAEPPAPGAAVPRRRMWEYILSIPEPRVVVIQDLDDPPVGSFWGEVNANIHRALGCVGTVTNGGVRDLDEVEQLGF
;
A
#
# COMPACT_ATOMS: atom_id res chain seq x y z
N MET A 1 -24.04 0.53 -0.15
CA MET A 1 -23.87 0.33 -1.61
C MET A 1 -22.39 0.37 -1.91
N ALA A 2 -21.82 -0.66 -2.54
CA ALA A 2 -20.44 -0.58 -3.00
C ALA A 2 -20.40 0.47 -4.12
N GLN A 3 -19.84 1.65 -3.82
CA GLN A 3 -19.62 2.67 -4.85
C GLN A 3 -18.60 2.08 -5.82
N GLY A 4 -18.90 2.14 -7.12
CA GLY A 4 -17.96 1.73 -8.16
C GLY A 4 -16.67 2.56 -8.14
N PRO A 5 -15.70 2.25 -8.99
CA PRO A 5 -14.46 3.02 -9.06
C PRO A 5 -14.73 4.51 -9.25
N LEU A 6 -14.04 5.35 -8.48
CA LEU A 6 -13.94 6.78 -8.67
C LEU A 6 -13.47 7.10 -10.09
N SER A 7 -13.96 8.22 -10.62
CA SER A 7 -13.52 8.67 -11.94
C SER A 7 -12.02 9.01 -11.93
N PRO A 8 -11.32 8.85 -13.06
CA PRO A 8 -9.91 9.24 -13.16
C PRO A 8 -9.65 10.71 -12.81
N ALA A 9 -10.63 11.60 -13.02
CA ALA A 9 -10.53 13.00 -12.65
C ALA A 9 -10.49 13.21 -11.13
N VAL A 10 -11.28 12.45 -10.37
CA VAL A 10 -11.25 12.48 -8.90
C VAL A 10 -9.92 11.97 -8.36
N LEU A 11 -9.41 10.87 -8.91
CA LEU A 11 -8.12 10.31 -8.49
C LEU A 11 -6.96 11.29 -8.75
N ARG A 12 -6.93 11.93 -9.92
CA ARG A 12 -5.95 12.99 -10.22
C ARG A 12 -6.08 14.20 -9.30
N ALA A 13 -7.30 14.61 -8.96
CA ALA A 13 -7.53 15.72 -8.03
C ALA A 13 -7.05 15.38 -6.61
N LEU A 14 -7.25 14.15 -6.13
CA LEU A 14 -6.71 13.71 -4.84
C LEU A 14 -5.18 13.72 -4.83
N GLN A 15 -4.55 13.41 -5.97
CA GLN A 15 -3.10 13.35 -6.10
C GLN A 15 -2.40 14.72 -6.00
N THR A 16 -3.15 15.83 -6.11
CA THR A 16 -2.61 17.19 -5.90
C THR A 16 -2.69 17.64 -4.43
N LEU A 17 -3.31 16.85 -3.55
CA LEU A 17 -3.49 17.17 -2.14
C LEU A 17 -2.41 16.48 -1.29
N ASN A 18 -1.94 17.16 -0.25
CA ASN A 18 -1.16 16.50 0.80
C ASN A 18 -2.07 15.68 1.72
N THR A 19 -1.51 14.68 2.40
CA THR A 19 -2.28 13.79 3.28
C THR A 19 -2.96 14.51 4.46
N PRO A 20 -2.39 15.57 5.09
CA PRO A 20 -3.11 16.34 6.10
C PRO A 20 -4.37 17.04 5.58
N THR A 21 -4.36 17.54 4.33
CA THR A 21 -5.54 18.18 3.72
C THR A 21 -6.68 17.17 3.57
N VAL A 22 -6.36 15.94 3.16
CA VAL A 22 -7.34 14.84 3.07
C VAL A 22 -7.87 14.46 4.45
N ALA A 23 -7.01 14.36 5.47
CA ALA A 23 -7.41 14.07 6.85
C ALA A 23 -8.33 15.17 7.41
N ASN A 24 -7.97 16.44 7.24
CA ASN A 24 -8.79 17.58 7.66
C ASN A 24 -10.19 17.55 7.02
N ALA A 25 -10.30 17.18 5.73
CA ALA A 25 -11.58 17.04 5.07
C ALA A 25 -12.43 15.91 5.68
N ILE A 26 -11.84 14.73 5.92
CA ILE A 26 -12.51 13.60 6.58
C ILE A 26 -13.05 14.01 7.95
N GLU A 27 -12.27 14.74 8.73
CA GLU A 27 -12.66 15.26 10.05
C GLU A 27 -13.76 16.31 9.96
N THR A 28 -13.63 17.27 9.04
CA THR A 28 -14.61 18.36 8.83
C THR A 28 -15.98 17.82 8.49
N PHE A 29 -16.04 16.77 7.65
CA PHE A 29 -17.28 16.11 7.27
C PHE A 29 -17.71 15.01 8.24
N ASN A 30 -17.01 14.81 9.36
CA ASN A 30 -17.28 13.78 10.37
C ASN A 30 -17.44 12.37 9.78
N LEU A 31 -16.63 12.02 8.78
CA LEU A 31 -16.73 10.72 8.09
C LEU A 31 -16.05 9.59 8.89
N ARG A 32 -15.18 9.92 9.84
CA ARG A 32 -14.43 8.99 10.70
C ARG A 32 -14.05 9.67 12.03
N PRO A 33 -13.88 8.93 13.14
CA PRO A 33 -13.29 9.47 14.37
C PRO A 33 -11.92 10.11 14.14
N ARG A 34 -11.64 11.22 14.84
CA ARG A 34 -10.40 12.01 14.68
C ARG A 34 -9.11 11.29 15.12
N ASN A 35 -9.24 10.16 15.79
CA ASN A 35 -8.12 9.32 16.22
C ASN A 35 -7.90 8.11 15.30
N GLN A 36 -8.50 8.10 14.11
CA GLN A 36 -8.40 7.00 13.16
C GLN A 36 -8.12 7.52 11.74
N GLY A 37 -7.58 6.64 10.89
CA GLY A 37 -7.43 6.91 9.47
C GLY A 37 -6.10 7.49 9.03
N PHE A 38 -5.13 7.46 9.91
CA PHE A 38 -3.73 7.77 9.65
C PHE A 38 -2.87 6.65 10.23
N MET A 39 -1.62 6.58 9.78
CA MET A 39 -0.61 5.65 10.29
C MET A 39 0.11 6.29 11.47
N ASP A 40 0.69 5.49 12.36
CA ASP A 40 1.60 6.01 13.37
C ASP A 40 2.95 6.46 12.76
N ALA A 41 3.83 7.00 13.59
CA ALA A 41 5.11 7.57 13.16
C ALA A 41 6.17 6.53 12.74
N SER A 42 5.92 5.23 12.92
CA SER A 42 6.84 4.16 12.49
C SER A 42 6.86 3.98 10.98
N VAL A 43 5.73 4.26 10.31
CA VAL A 43 5.64 4.17 8.85
C VAL A 43 6.16 5.46 8.23
N ARG A 44 7.22 5.36 7.42
CA ARG A 44 7.88 6.51 6.79
C ARG A 44 7.94 6.37 5.27
N CYS A 45 7.89 7.50 4.59
CA CYS A 45 8.14 7.55 3.14
C CYS A 45 9.64 7.37 2.90
N MET A 46 10.01 6.31 2.19
CA MET A 46 11.41 6.00 1.91
C MET A 46 11.94 6.71 0.66
N LEU A 47 11.05 7.06 -0.27
CA LEU A 47 11.38 7.68 -1.56
C LEU A 47 10.55 8.96 -1.79
N PRO A 48 10.77 10.03 -1.00
CA PRO A 48 9.94 11.24 -1.04
C PRO A 48 10.02 11.98 -2.39
N GLY A 49 11.06 11.75 -3.19
CA GLY A 49 11.23 12.34 -4.52
C GLY A 49 10.21 11.89 -5.56
N LEU A 50 9.53 10.75 -5.34
CA LEU A 50 8.52 10.20 -6.26
C LEU A 50 7.15 10.90 -6.17
N GLY A 51 6.93 11.72 -5.14
CA GLY A 51 5.71 12.50 -4.96
C GLY A 51 4.54 11.72 -4.34
N VAL A 52 3.32 12.20 -4.58
CA VAL A 52 2.10 11.66 -3.96
C VAL A 52 1.52 10.51 -4.79
N MET A 53 1.24 9.39 -4.14
CA MET A 53 0.48 8.28 -4.69
C MET A 53 -0.97 8.28 -4.18
N VAL A 54 -1.91 7.92 -5.05
CA VAL A 54 -3.33 7.68 -4.73
C VAL A 54 -3.76 6.41 -5.45
N GLY A 55 -4.47 5.53 -4.75
CA GLY A 55 -5.01 4.33 -5.36
C GLY A 55 -5.89 3.51 -4.42
N TYR A 56 -6.49 2.46 -4.97
CA TYR A 56 -7.29 1.50 -4.22
C TYR A 56 -6.38 0.57 -3.43
N ALA A 57 -6.71 0.36 -2.15
CA ALA A 57 -5.93 -0.49 -1.28
C ALA A 57 -6.04 -1.96 -1.69
N VAL A 58 -4.89 -2.58 -1.96
CA VAL A 58 -4.71 -4.03 -2.02
C VAL A 58 -4.09 -4.45 -0.70
N THR A 59 -4.85 -5.12 0.16
CA THR A 59 -4.39 -5.41 1.53
C THR A 59 -3.79 -6.81 1.65
N ALA A 60 -2.67 -6.95 2.35
CA ALA A 60 -2.06 -8.24 2.66
C ALA A 60 -1.56 -8.29 4.10
N LYS A 61 -1.37 -9.52 4.62
CA LYS A 61 -0.75 -9.78 5.91
C LYS A 61 0.41 -10.75 5.73
N ILE A 62 1.50 -10.52 6.45
CA ILE A 62 2.67 -11.40 6.47
C ILE A 62 3.08 -11.75 7.90
N ARG A 63 3.84 -12.82 8.03
CA ARG A 63 4.66 -13.19 9.20
C ARG A 63 5.95 -13.78 8.66
N ALA A 64 7.07 -13.40 9.25
CA ALA A 64 8.41 -13.81 8.86
C ALA A 64 9.23 -14.33 10.06
N ALA A 65 8.82 -14.06 11.30
CA ALA A 65 9.48 -14.55 12.50
C ALA A 65 9.39 -16.08 12.67
N GLU A 66 8.38 -16.71 12.08
CA GLU A 66 8.14 -18.15 12.18
C GLU A 66 7.92 -18.79 10.80
N PRO A 67 8.29 -20.07 10.62
CA PRO A 67 7.92 -20.82 9.43
C PRO A 67 6.40 -20.83 9.22
N PRO A 68 5.92 -20.78 7.97
CA PRO A 68 4.49 -20.81 7.70
C PRO A 68 3.90 -22.16 8.16
N ALA A 69 2.74 -22.10 8.83
CA ALA A 69 1.97 -23.31 9.07
C ALA A 69 1.62 -24.02 7.75
N PRO A 70 1.47 -25.35 7.73
CA PRO A 70 1.11 -26.08 6.52
C PRO A 70 -0.12 -25.48 5.84
N GLY A 71 0.01 -25.09 4.57
CA GLY A 71 -1.06 -24.47 3.78
C GLY A 71 -1.34 -22.99 4.05
N ALA A 72 -0.63 -22.34 4.97
CA ALA A 72 -0.84 -20.91 5.27
C ALA A 72 -0.28 -19.98 4.18
N ALA A 73 0.71 -20.43 3.41
CA ALA A 73 1.31 -19.63 2.35
C ALA A 73 0.33 -19.42 1.18
N VAL A 74 0.11 -18.16 0.80
CA VAL A 74 -0.73 -17.83 -0.36
C VAL A 74 0.05 -18.11 -1.65
N PRO A 75 -0.48 -18.93 -2.58
CA PRO A 75 0.16 -19.13 -3.88
C PRO A 75 0.22 -17.82 -4.67
N ARG A 76 1.36 -17.54 -5.33
CA ARG A 76 1.57 -16.29 -6.08
C ARG A 76 0.47 -15.99 -7.07
N ARG A 77 0.00 -17.00 -7.81
CA ARG A 77 -1.10 -16.87 -8.77
C ARG A 77 -2.37 -16.31 -8.11
N ARG A 78 -2.73 -16.81 -6.92
CA ARG A 78 -3.92 -16.37 -6.19
C ARG A 78 -3.77 -14.92 -5.70
N MET A 79 -2.55 -14.53 -5.31
CA MET A 79 -2.22 -13.14 -4.97
C MET A 79 -2.40 -12.22 -6.19
N TRP A 80 -1.92 -12.62 -7.37
CA TRP A 80 -2.06 -11.84 -8.60
C TRP A 80 -3.52 -11.72 -9.03
N GLU A 81 -4.29 -12.81 -9.00
CA GLU A 81 -5.74 -12.80 -9.27
C GLU A 81 -6.48 -11.85 -8.31
N TYR A 82 -6.09 -11.85 -7.03
CA TYR A 82 -6.64 -10.91 -6.06
C TYR A 82 -6.28 -9.45 -6.39
N ILE A 83 -5.01 -9.14 -6.68
CA ILE A 83 -4.56 -7.80 -7.08
C ILE A 83 -5.38 -7.30 -8.28
N LEU A 84 -5.50 -8.12 -9.33
CA LEU A 84 -6.20 -7.78 -10.56
C LEU A 84 -7.72 -7.59 -10.37
N SER A 85 -8.30 -8.15 -9.30
CA SER A 85 -9.72 -7.94 -8.96
C SER A 85 -10.01 -6.54 -8.41
N ILE A 86 -8.99 -5.80 -7.95
CA ILE A 86 -9.11 -4.44 -7.42
C ILE A 86 -8.95 -3.42 -8.56
N PRO A 87 -9.68 -2.29 -8.59
CA PRO A 87 -9.52 -1.27 -9.65
C PRO A 87 -8.15 -0.57 -9.63
N GLU A 88 -7.75 -0.01 -10.79
CA GLU A 88 -6.54 0.82 -10.93
C GLU A 88 -6.80 2.30 -10.63
N PRO A 89 -5.76 3.06 -10.22
CA PRO A 89 -4.44 2.62 -9.74
C PRO A 89 -4.51 1.94 -8.37
N ARG A 90 -3.57 1.04 -8.06
CA ARG A 90 -3.57 0.23 -6.82
C ARG A 90 -2.42 0.64 -5.88
N VAL A 91 -2.68 0.70 -4.58
CA VAL A 91 -1.62 0.84 -3.55
C VAL A 91 -1.63 -0.41 -2.69
N VAL A 92 -0.48 -1.09 -2.61
CA VAL A 92 -0.37 -2.30 -1.79
C VAL A 92 -0.18 -1.88 -0.32
N VAL A 93 -0.97 -2.44 0.58
CA VAL A 93 -0.94 -2.14 2.00
C VAL A 93 -0.69 -3.44 2.75
N ILE A 94 0.49 -3.57 3.35
CA ILE A 94 0.95 -4.80 3.99
C ILE A 94 1.06 -4.58 5.48
N GLN A 95 0.48 -5.48 6.25
CA GLN A 95 0.73 -5.57 7.67
C GLN A 95 1.63 -6.77 7.96
N ASP A 96 2.83 -6.51 8.44
CA ASP A 96 3.61 -7.49 9.18
C ASP A 96 3.00 -7.69 10.57
N LEU A 97 2.65 -8.93 10.87
CA LEU A 97 2.01 -9.34 12.11
C LEU A 97 3.02 -9.74 13.20
N ASP A 98 4.32 -9.76 12.88
CA ASP A 98 5.37 -9.98 13.88
C ASP A 98 5.49 -8.76 14.82
N ASP A 99 5.93 -9.00 16.06
CA ASP A 99 6.12 -7.96 17.08
C ASP A 99 7.48 -8.13 17.79
N PRO A 100 8.50 -7.30 17.48
CA PRO A 100 8.48 -6.26 16.45
C PRO A 100 8.40 -6.85 15.02
N PRO A 101 7.97 -6.07 14.00
CA PRO A 101 8.03 -6.48 12.60
C PRO A 101 9.45 -6.85 12.17
N VAL A 102 9.61 -7.99 11.49
CA VAL A 102 10.91 -8.48 11.00
C VAL A 102 10.91 -8.82 9.50
N GLY A 103 9.75 -8.86 8.87
CA GLY A 103 9.57 -9.20 7.48
C GLY A 103 9.98 -8.07 6.54
N SER A 104 10.95 -8.35 5.67
CA SER A 104 11.31 -7.49 4.53
C SER A 104 10.67 -7.99 3.24
N PHE A 105 9.34 -8.13 3.23
CA PHE A 105 8.61 -8.69 2.07
C PHE A 105 8.74 -7.80 0.82
N TRP A 106 8.90 -6.48 0.99
CA TRP A 106 8.99 -5.57 -0.15
C TRP A 106 10.43 -5.29 -0.56
N GLY A 107 10.67 -5.31 -1.88
CA GLY A 107 11.95 -5.03 -2.53
C GLY A 107 11.80 -5.07 -4.04
N GLU A 108 12.91 -5.00 -4.78
CA GLU A 108 12.96 -4.83 -6.24
C GLU A 108 12.03 -5.81 -7.01
N VAL A 109 12.13 -7.11 -6.72
CA VAL A 109 11.29 -8.14 -7.36
C VAL A 109 9.79 -7.89 -7.15
N ASN A 110 9.37 -7.56 -5.92
CA ASN A 110 7.96 -7.32 -5.63
C ASN A 110 7.49 -6.00 -6.23
N ALA A 111 8.31 -4.95 -6.18
CA ALA A 111 8.00 -3.68 -6.85
C ALA A 111 7.79 -3.87 -8.36
N ASN A 112 8.69 -4.58 -9.05
CA ASN A 112 8.58 -4.88 -10.47
C ASN A 112 7.29 -5.64 -10.83
N ILE A 113 7.00 -6.73 -10.10
CA ILE A 113 5.79 -7.54 -10.35
C ILE A 113 4.53 -6.70 -10.12
N HIS A 114 4.45 -5.96 -9.01
CA HIS A 114 3.24 -5.21 -8.68
C HIS A 114 3.06 -3.98 -9.57
N ARG A 115 4.14 -3.32 -10.00
CA ARG A 115 4.10 -2.28 -11.04
C ARG A 115 3.50 -2.80 -12.34
N ALA A 116 3.91 -4.00 -12.79
CA ALA A 116 3.34 -4.64 -13.98
C ALA A 116 1.86 -5.01 -13.82
N LEU A 117 1.39 -5.16 -12.57
CA LEU A 117 -0.02 -5.38 -12.21
C LEU A 117 -0.77 -4.07 -11.89
N GLY A 118 -0.26 -2.90 -12.29
CA GLY A 118 -0.94 -1.61 -12.13
C GLY A 118 -0.93 -1.04 -10.70
N CYS A 119 -0.04 -1.54 -9.84
CA CYS A 119 0.25 -0.89 -8.55
C CYS A 119 1.17 0.31 -8.74
N VAL A 120 0.98 1.33 -7.90
CA VAL A 120 1.69 2.62 -7.96
C VAL A 120 2.50 2.93 -6.69
N GLY A 121 2.69 1.92 -5.84
CA GLY A 121 3.45 2.05 -4.60
C GLY A 121 3.01 1.06 -3.53
N THR A 122 3.66 1.11 -2.38
CA THR A 122 3.40 0.25 -1.23
C THR A 122 3.54 0.96 0.10
N VAL A 123 2.71 0.55 1.05
CA VAL A 123 2.73 0.97 2.45
C VAL A 123 2.86 -0.27 3.31
N THR A 124 3.84 -0.30 4.22
CA THR A 124 4.06 -1.43 5.14
C THR A 124 4.60 -0.95 6.48
N ASN A 125 4.27 -1.67 7.55
CA ASN A 125 4.93 -1.54 8.86
C ASN A 125 6.14 -2.49 9.01
N GLY A 126 6.39 -3.36 8.01
CA GLY A 126 7.58 -4.19 7.93
C GLY A 126 8.77 -3.49 7.27
N GLY A 127 9.86 -4.24 7.09
CA GLY A 127 11.05 -3.77 6.39
C GLY A 127 10.84 -3.65 4.88
N VAL A 128 11.63 -2.77 4.26
CA VAL A 128 11.78 -2.66 2.80
C VAL A 128 13.28 -2.72 2.45
N ARG A 129 13.61 -3.24 1.28
CA ARG A 129 14.99 -3.40 0.78
C ARG A 129 15.10 -2.99 -0.68
N ASP A 130 16.34 -2.96 -1.19
CA ASP A 130 16.65 -2.68 -2.61
C ASP A 130 16.08 -1.32 -3.07
N LEU A 131 16.24 -0.29 -2.23
CA LEU A 131 15.60 1.02 -2.44
C LEU A 131 16.14 1.76 -3.66
N ASP A 132 17.43 1.60 -3.98
CA ASP A 132 18.04 2.25 -5.14
C ASP A 132 17.40 1.73 -6.44
N GLU A 133 17.16 0.42 -6.52
CA GLU A 133 16.47 -0.22 -7.64
C GLU A 133 14.99 0.18 -7.69
N VAL A 134 14.31 0.20 -6.54
CA VAL A 134 12.89 0.62 -6.46
C VAL A 134 12.72 2.08 -6.90
N GLU A 135 13.64 2.97 -6.52
CA GLU A 135 13.62 4.37 -6.95
C GLU A 135 13.81 4.51 -8.45
N GLN A 136 14.76 3.78 -9.05
CA GLN A 136 14.98 3.78 -10.50
C GLN A 136 13.76 3.26 -11.28
N LEU A 137 12.97 2.36 -10.69
CA LEU A 137 11.71 1.89 -11.27
C LEU A 137 10.59 2.94 -11.23
N GLY A 138 10.74 3.98 -10.39
CA GLY A 138 9.72 4.99 -10.14
C GLY A 138 8.48 4.42 -9.45
N PHE A 139 8.68 3.49 -8.51
CA PHE A 139 7.62 2.80 -7.76
C PHE A 139 7.59 3.22 -6.29
#